data_AF-A0A7V5FR19-F1
#
_entry.id   AF-A0A7V5FR19-F1
#
_cell.length_a   1.000
_cell.length_b   1.000
_cell.length_c   1.000
_cell.angle_alpha   90.00
_cell.angle_beta   90.00
_cell.angle_gamma   90.00
#
_symmetry.space_group_name_H-M   'P 1'
#
loop_
_entity.id
_entity.type
_entity.pdbx_description
1 polymer ?
#
loop_
_entity_poly.entity_id
_entity_poly.type
_entity_poly.pdbx_seq_one_letter_code
_entity_poly.pdbx_strand_id
1 'polypeptide(L)' 'NKLPKMLTTADVVVCPVDCVSHDACTCVKKMCKRYQKPFALMRSSGLSSLAKGISEIVQ' A
#
# COMPACT_ATOMS: atom_id res chain seq x y z
N ASN A 1 16.22 -7.26 -4.92
CA ASN A 1 14.90 -6.92 -4.34
C ASN A 1 14.87 -5.43 -3.96
N LYS A 2 14.17 -4.57 -4.70
CA LYS A 2 14.20 -3.09 -4.51
C LYS A 2 13.17 -2.54 -3.52
N LEU A 3 12.09 -3.30 -3.28
CA LEU A 3 10.96 -2.87 -2.45
C LEU A 3 11.35 -2.37 -1.05
N PRO A 4 12.24 -3.03 -0.28
CA PRO A 4 12.67 -2.53 1.03
C PRO A 4 13.28 -1.13 0.99
N LYS A 5 14.10 -0.83 -0.02
CA LYS A 5 14.74 0.48 -0.19
C LYS A 5 13.73 1.57 -0.53
N MET A 6 12.67 1.22 -1.26
CA MET A 6 11.60 2.17 -1.56
C MET A 6 10.71 2.40 -0.34
N LEU A 7 10.49 1.37 0.48
CA LEU A 7 9.70 1.48 1.71
C LEU A 7 10.37 2.41 2.72
N THR A 8 11.69 2.40 2.85
CA THR A 8 12.38 3.29 3.79
C THR A 8 12.11 4.76 3.50
N THR A 9 12.03 5.14 2.23
CA THR A 9 11.81 6.53 1.78
C THR A 9 10.34 6.90 1.60
N ALA A 10 9.42 5.92 1.64
CA ALA A 10 7.99 6.19 1.46
C ALA A 10 7.36 6.64 2.78
N ASP A 11 6.52 7.67 2.72
CA ASP A 11 5.65 8.06 3.83
C ASP A 11 4.48 7.08 3.99
N VAL A 12 3.93 6.62 2.86
CA VAL A 12 2.75 5.73 2.84
C VAL A 12 2.80 4.79 1.64
N VAL A 13 2.17 3.62 1.79
CA VAL A 13 2.01 2.64 0.69
C VAL A 13 0.54 2.43 0.37
N VAL A 14 0.20 2.55 -0.90
CA VAL A 14 -1.16 2.31 -1.38
C VAL A 14 -1.16 1.12 -2.35
N CYS A 15 -2.04 0.14 -2.11
CA CYS A 15 -2.09 -1.09 -2.89
C CYS A 15 -3.52 -1.40 -3.35
N PRO A 16 -3.87 -1.14 -4.63
CA PRO A 16 -5.18 -1.49 -5.19
C PRO A 16 -5.25 -2.99 -5.51
N VAL A 17 -6.22 -3.70 -4.92
CA VAL A 17 -6.31 -5.17 -5.00
C VAL A 17 -6.92 -5.69 -6.30
N ASP A 18 -7.60 -4.83 -7.08
CA ASP A 18 -8.31 -5.20 -8.32
C ASP A 18 -7.38 -5.34 -9.55
N CYS A 19 -6.17 -4.76 -9.49
CA CYS A 19 -5.26 -4.70 -10.63
C CYS A 19 -3.88 -5.33 -10.37
N VAL A 20 -3.71 -6.05 -9.26
CA VAL A 20 -2.44 -6.70 -8.89
C VAL A 20 -2.69 -8.11 -8.38
N SER A 21 -1.70 -8.98 -8.53
CA SER A 21 -1.80 -10.38 -8.07
C SER A 21 -1.91 -10.48 -6.55
N HIS A 22 -2.55 -11.56 -6.07
CA HIS A 22 -2.71 -11.84 -4.63
C HIS A 22 -1.36 -11.90 -3.87
N ASP A 23 -0.33 -12.47 -4.50
CA ASP A 23 1.05 -12.47 -3.98
C ASP A 23 1.62 -11.06 -3.78
N ALA A 24 1.32 -10.13 -4.69
CA ALA A 24 1.78 -8.74 -4.57
C ALA A 24 1.15 -8.07 -3.34
N CYS A 25 -0.17 -8.21 -3.15
CA CYS A 25 -0.87 -7.73 -1.96
C CYS A 25 -0.29 -8.33 -0.66
N THR A 26 -0.05 -9.64 -0.65
CA THR A 26 0.54 -10.33 0.51
C THR A 26 1.95 -9.83 0.81
N CYS A 27 2.77 -9.64 -0.24
CA CYS A 27 4.12 -9.09 -0.12
C CYS A 27 4.11 -7.67 0.45
N VAL A 28 3.26 -6.78 -0.08
CA VAL A 28 3.10 -5.41 0.43
C VAL A 28 2.68 -5.43 1.89
N LYS A 29 1.64 -6.19 2.25
CA LYS A 29 1.16 -6.31 3.63
C LYS A 29 2.26 -6.80 4.59
N LYS A 30 3.03 -7.82 4.19
CA LYS A 30 4.13 -8.37 4.99
C LYS A 30 5.26 -7.35 5.17
N MET A 31 5.66 -6.67 4.09
CA MET A 31 6.76 -5.71 4.15
C MET A 31 6.38 -4.43 4.88
N CYS A 32 5.21 -3.85 4.62
CA CYS A 32 4.76 -2.65 5.33
C CYS A 32 4.64 -2.90 6.84
N LYS A 33 4.11 -4.07 7.25
CA LYS A 33 4.12 -4.48 8.66
C LYS A 33 5.55 -4.59 9.23
N ARG A 34 6.46 -5.24 8.50
CA ARG A 34 7.86 -5.42 8.95
C ARG A 34 8.59 -4.09 9.12
N TYR A 35 8.37 -3.13 8.22
CA TYR A 35 9.02 -1.81 8.23
C TYR A 35 8.21 -0.75 8.97
N GLN A 36 7.09 -1.13 9.60
CA GLN A 36 6.17 -0.22 10.30
C GLN A 36 5.76 0.98 9.44
N LYS A 37 5.48 0.72 8.16
CA LYS A 37 5.03 1.72 7.19
C LYS A 37 3.51 1.73 7.11
N PRO A 38 2.86 2.89 7.25
CA PRO A 38 1.42 2.98 7.09
C PRO A 38 1.06 2.58 5.65
N PHE A 39 -0.02 1.81 5.52
CA PHE A 39 -0.44 1.31 4.22
C PHE A 39 -1.96 1.13 4.15
N ALA A 40 -2.52 1.29 2.95
CA ALA A 40 -3.91 0.94 2.65
C ALA A 40 -4.02 -0.07 1.52
N LEU A 41 -4.87 -1.07 1.74
CA LEU A 41 -5.37 -1.95 0.70
C LEU A 41 -6.66 -1.35 0.16
N MET A 42 -6.65 -0.96 -1.11
CA MET A 42 -7.80 -0.32 -1.75
C MET A 42 -8.55 -1.31 -2.63
N ARG A 43 -9.88 -1.20 -2.64
CA ARG A 43 -10.73 -2.07 -3.47
C ARG A 43 -10.54 -1.87 -4.97
N SER A 44 -10.20 -0.66 -5.42
CA SER A 44 -9.96 -0.37 -6.84
C SER A 44 -8.84 0.65 -7.03
N SER A 45 -8.34 0.76 -8.26
CA SER A 45 -7.29 1.69 -8.68
C SER A 45 -7.81 3.08 -9.07
N GLY A 46 -9.11 3.35 -8.89
CA GLY A 46 -9.74 4.63 -9.24
C GLY A 46 -9.44 5.77 -8.25
N LEU A 47 -9.52 7.02 -8.73
CA LEU A 47 -9.21 8.23 -7.96
C LEU A 47 -10.03 8.38 -6.67
N SER A 48 -11.32 8.04 -6.70
CA SER A 48 -12.18 8.11 -5.51
C SER A 48 -11.73 7.13 -4.43
N SER A 49 -11.35 5.90 -4.82
CA SER A 49 -10.80 4.91 -3.88
C SER A 49 -9.43 5.34 -3.35
N LEU A 50 -8.62 6.02 -4.19
CA LEU A 50 -7.33 6.59 -3.78
C LEU A 50 -7.51 7.68 -2.73
N ALA A 51 -8.37 8.66 -3.00
CA ALA A 51 -8.65 9.75 -2.08
C ALA A 51 -9.13 9.22 -0.71
N LYS A 52 -10.06 8.25 -0.72
CA LYS A 52 -10.53 7.59 0.49
C LYS A 52 -9.40 6.86 1.21
N GLY A 53 -8.62 6.05 0.48
CA GLY A 53 -7.50 5.29 1.05
C GLY A 53 -6.46 6.19 1.72
N ILE A 54 -6.12 7.33 1.10
CA ILE A 54 -5.18 8.30 1.69
C ILE A 54 -5.80 8.95 2.93
N SER A 55 -7.07 9.37 2.86
CA SER A 55 -7.77 9.98 4.00
C SER A 55 -7.73 9.08 5.24
N GLU A 56 -8.00 7.78 5.08
CA GLU A 56 -8.00 6.82 6.19
C GLU A 56 -6.62 6.59 6.83
N ILE A 57 -5.54 6.90 6.11
CA ILE A 57 -4.16 6.72 6.60
C ILE A 57 -3.63 7.97 7.30
N VAL A 58 -4.11 9.16 6.91
CA VAL A 58 -3.60 10.46 7.39
C VAL A 58 -4.33 10.94 8.66
N GLN A 59 -5.42 10.27 9.05
CA GLN A 59 -6.11 10.52 10.33
C GLN A 59 -5.49 9.78 11.51
#